data_AF-A0A7L5YQL9-F1
#
_entry.id   AF-A0A7L5YQL9-F1
#
_cell.length_a   1.000
_cell.length_b   1.000
_cell.length_c   1.000
_cell.angle_alpha   90.00
_cell.angle_beta   90.00
_cell.angle_gamma   90.00
#
_symmetry.space_group_name_H-M   'P 1'
#
loop_
_entity.id
_entity.type
_entity.pdbx_description
1 polymer ?
#
loop_
_entity_poly.entity_id
_entity_poly.type
_entity_poly.pdbx_seq_one_letter_code
_entity_poly.pdbx_strand_id
1 'polypeptide(L)' 'MGVLNPHKHPTSRVLVHHASFVRQIRQGVLAASQFPDVLTDTHGEFRKPASW' A
#
# COMPACT_ATOMS: atom_id res chain seq x y z
N MET A 1 15.62 2.96 -8.28
CA MET A 1 14.54 2.64 -7.32
C MET A 1 13.29 3.42 -7.72
N GLY A 2 12.11 2.83 -7.65
CA GLY A 2 10.86 3.44 -8.14
C GLY A 2 9.71 3.36 -7.13
N VAL A 3 8.68 4.18 -7.34
CA VAL A 3 7.50 4.26 -6.45
C VAL A 3 6.29 3.69 -7.17
N LEU A 4 5.58 2.78 -6.50
CA LEU A 4 4.26 2.33 -6.90
C LEU A 4 3.20 3.00 -6.02
N ASN A 5 2.31 3.79 -6.63
CA ASN A 5 1.28 4.54 -5.92
C ASN A 5 -0.10 3.87 -6.10
N PRO A 6 -0.83 3.51 -5.03
CA PRO A 6 -2.20 3.02 -5.14
C PRO A 6 -3.20 4.10 -5.59
N HIS A 7 -2.92 5.37 -5.30
CA HIS A 7 -3.80 6.48 -5.63
C HIS A 7 -3.53 7.02 -7.04
N LYS A 8 -4.60 7.47 -7.72
CA LYS A 8 -4.50 8.11 -9.04
C LYS A 8 -3.84 9.51 -8.95
N HIS A 9 -4.16 10.29 -7.92
CA HIS A 9 -3.66 11.67 -7.74
C HIS A 9 -3.68 12.12 -6.26
N PRO A 10 -2.81 13.07 -5.84
CA PRO A 10 -1.46 13.32 -6.33
C PRO A 10 -0.43 12.45 -5.60
N THR A 11 0.59 11.98 -6.33
CA THR A 11 1.76 11.32 -5.73
C THR A 11 2.54 12.31 -4.86
N SER A 12 3.16 11.81 -3.79
CA SER A 12 4.08 12.59 -2.95
C SER A 12 5.11 13.37 -3.79
N ARG A 13 5.13 14.69 -3.61
CA ARG A 13 6.04 15.59 -4.34
C ARG A 13 7.51 15.27 -4.05
N VAL A 14 7.85 15.01 -2.80
CA VAL A 14 9.22 14.68 -2.39
C VAL A 14 9.69 13.37 -3.01
N LEU A 15 8.85 12.32 -2.96
CA LEU A 15 9.23 11.00 -3.47
C LEU A 15 9.41 10.99 -4.99
N VAL A 16 8.66 11.82 -5.72
CA VAL A 16 8.81 11.97 -7.18
C VAL A 16 10.22 12.46 -7.55
N HIS A 17 10.83 13.35 -6.77
CA HIS A 17 12.17 13.88 -7.07
C HIS A 17 13.30 12.86 -6.90
N HIS A 18 13.11 11.83 -6.07
CA HIS A 18 14.12 10.82 -5.78
C HIS A 18 13.88 9.49 -6.51
N ALA A 19 12.69 9.30 -7.09
CA ALA A 19 12.32 8.06 -7.77
C ALA A 19 12.68 8.10 -9.26
N SER A 20 13.23 7.00 -9.78
CA SER A 20 13.51 6.86 -11.23
C SER A 20 12.22 6.77 -12.06
N PHE A 21 11.12 6.31 -11.45
CA PHE A 21 9.79 6.31 -12.03
C PHE A 21 8.72 6.26 -10.95
N VAL A 22 7.53 6.73 -11.30
CA VAL A 22 6.31 6.57 -10.50
C VAL A 22 5.25 5.92 -11.38
N ARG A 23 4.67 4.81 -10.92
CA ARG A 23 3.57 4.13 -11.63
C ARG A 23 2.43 3.81 -10.68
N GLN A 24 1.23 3.70 -11.23
CA GLN A 24 0.10 3.23 -10.44
C GLN A 24 0.18 1.71 -10.26
N ILE A 25 -0.01 1.24 -9.02
CA ILE A 25 -0.17 -0.20 -8.78
C ILE A 25 -1.54 -0.66 -9.28
N ARG A 26 -1.57 -1.83 -9.93
CA ARG A 26 -2.81 -2.43 -10.41
C ARG A 26 -3.63 -2.91 -9.22
N GLN A 27 -4.95 -2.74 -9.27
CA GLN A 27 -5.86 -3.08 -8.17
C GLN A 27 -5.74 -4.56 -7.73
N GLY A 28 -5.65 -5.51 -8.66
CA GLY A 28 -5.48 -6.92 -8.32
C GLY A 28 -4.20 -7.22 -7.54
N VAL A 29 -3.09 -6.57 -7.91
CA VAL A 29 -1.81 -6.73 -7.21
C VAL A 29 -1.85 -6.05 -5.83
N LEU A 30 -2.50 -4.89 -5.74
CA LEU A 30 -2.71 -4.20 -4.47
C LEU A 30 -3.53 -5.05 -3.49
N ALA A 31 -4.61 -5.68 -3.96
CA ALA A 31 -5.46 -6.57 -3.17
C ALA A 31 -4.69 -7.80 -2.68
N ALA A 32 -3.91 -8.44 -3.56
CA ALA A 32 -3.07 -9.59 -3.20
C ALA A 32 -1.94 -9.26 -2.22
N SER A 33 -1.57 -7.98 -2.11
CA SER A 33 -0.52 -7.50 -1.20
C SER A 33 -1.07 -7.05 0.16
N GLN A 34 -2.38 -7.14 0.39
CA GLN A 34 -2.99 -6.79 1.68
C GLN A 34 -2.72 -7.87 2.73
N PHE A 35 -2.65 -7.46 3.99
CA PHE A 35 -2.66 -8.40 5.11
C PHE A 35 -4.02 -9.13 5.21
N PRO A 36 -4.03 -10.35 5.79
CA PRO A 36 -5.27 -11.03 6.14
C PRO A 36 -6.13 -10.22 7.12
N ASP A 37 -7.42 -10.53 7.19
CA ASP A 37 -8.37 -9.85 8.06
C ASP A 37 -8.04 -9.97 9.55
N VAL A 38 -7.37 -11.06 9.94
CA VAL A 38 -6.89 -11.33 11.29
C VAL A 38 -5.38 -11.50 11.24
N LEU A 39 -4.68 -10.76 12.09
CA LEU A 39 -3.25 -10.88 12.30
C LEU A 39 -3.00 -11.20 13.78
N THR A 40 -1.94 -11.96 14.05
CA THR A 40 -1.51 -12.30 15.41
C THR A 40 -0.10 -11.79 15.62
N ASP A 41 0.11 -11.04 16.70
CA ASP A 41 1.44 -10.62 17.15
C ASP A 41 1.73 -11.17 18.57
N THR A 42 2.79 -10.68 19.20
CA THR A 42 3.18 -11.10 20.56
C THR A 42 2.19 -10.70 21.66
N HIS A 43 1.27 -9.77 21.37
CA HIS A 43 0.29 -9.25 22.32
C HIS A 43 -1.12 -9.80 22.09
N GLY A 44 -1.38 -10.47 20.96
CA GLY A 44 -2.64 -11.16 20.68
C GLY A 44 -3.10 -11.04 19.24
N GLU A 45 -4.41 -11.20 19.02
CA GLU A 45 -5.03 -11.08 17.71
C GLU A 45 -5.66 -9.69 17.50
N PHE A 46 -5.44 -9.11 16.32
CA PHE A 46 -6.12 -7.90 15.90
C PHE A 46 -6.70 -8.04 14.51
N ARG A 47 -7.76 -7.27 14.27
CA ARG A 47 -8.54 -7.34 13.03
C ARG A 47 -8.42 -6.06 12.23
N LYS A 48 -8.36 -6.22 10.92
CA LYS A 48 -8.47 -5.10 9.99
C LYS A 48 -9.86 -4.46 10.11
N PRO A 49 -9.98 -3.12 10.18
CA PRO A 49 -11.26 -2.45 10.10
C PRO A 49 -11.96 -2.74 8.76
N ALA A 50 -13.29 -2.95 8.79
CA ALA A 50 -14.07 -3.25 7.60
C ALA A 50 -14.12 -2.10 6.57
N SER A 51 -13.72 -0.88 6.97
CA SER A 51 -13.72 0.32 6.14
C SER A 51 -12.41 0.61 5.42
N TRP A 52 -11.39 -0.26 5.54
CA TRP A 52 -10.08 -0.11 4.88
C TRP A 52 -10.07 -0.61 3.43
#